data_AF-A0A1I1K1K7-F1
#
_entry.id   AF-A0A1I1K1K7-F1
#
_cell.length_a   1.000
_cell.length_b   1.000
_cell.length_c   1.000
_cell.angle_alpha   90.00
_cell.angle_beta   90.00
_cell.angle_gamma   90.00
#
_symmetry.space_group_name_H-M   'P 1'
#
loop_
_entity.id
_entity.type
_entity.pdbx_description
1 polymer ?
#
loop_
_entity_poly.entity_id
_entity_poly.type
_entity_poly.pdbx_seq_one_letter_code
_entity_poly.pdbx_strand_id
1 'polypeptide(L)'
;MIKVTVNINGMDYNLKGDKNEQYLLDLASFVDGKVREVMAKNSRLSTSAATVLAAVNIADELYESDLNLRTSVSKKKNIESDNTELIKKVDKLNLDLQQCLSEKSKIQEDLINKEQSLKDKYSGIEESFNTLKEEAKKFKNENDILINENKRFNENLKETKNLNEVLNKEIIEVKEKNKFLYKKVDEARNKEINLKKDLQHSTEQTKNFEKKIFDFNIENKELDKKLKGLNEKNIEVGLELERISNIRRSLEEENILLKEKTTSFESNASTMQSDVEELKLVLSDERTKRQLIQEEHKKCKEELEEINNYYYEADKELGVCKGKLKEFSTINDNLTNQMKSQKREKQDLEQKIQNLNDEFIKVKNINNKLDKEKLELNNEIKSMKNNNYNLINKHNTNKETLNIKHKEIEELKGNLENKEKSLVELKNKIEDLTKQRSNLLERSKEINGKFRSSKYKVLELQEKFMNLEIEIAKLKKQDSVNSINKSKQKLAPLAKKKK
;
A
#
# COMPACT_ATOMS: atom_id res chain seq x y z
N MET A 1 -34.11 -3.06 -89.63
CA MET A 1 -35.11 -4.07 -90.06
C MET A 1 -34.57 -4.98 -91.15
N ILE A 2 -34.46 -6.27 -90.83
CA ILE A 2 -34.18 -7.36 -91.78
C ILE A 2 -35.53 -7.95 -92.23
N LYS A 3 -35.64 -8.39 -93.49
CA LYS A 3 -36.82 -9.08 -94.04
C LYS A 3 -36.48 -10.54 -94.29
N VAL A 4 -37.25 -11.46 -93.73
CA VAL A 4 -37.05 -12.90 -93.86
C VAL A 4 -38.38 -13.55 -94.26
N THR A 5 -38.33 -14.49 -95.21
CA THR A 5 -39.50 -15.30 -95.57
C THR A 5 -39.46 -16.61 -94.78
N VAL A 6 -40.55 -16.91 -94.08
CA VAL A 6 -40.67 -18.08 -93.19
C VAL A 6 -41.94 -18.87 -93.51
N ASN A 7 -41.94 -20.18 -93.34
CA ASN A 7 -43.11 -21.02 -93.52
C ASN A 7 -43.71 -21.39 -92.16
N ILE A 8 -45.00 -21.11 -91.95
CA ILE A 8 -45.73 -21.47 -90.72
C ILE A 8 -46.98 -22.24 -91.13
N ASN A 9 -47.07 -23.49 -90.69
CA ASN A 9 -48.13 -24.44 -90.98
C ASN A 9 -48.47 -24.56 -92.48
N GLY A 10 -47.44 -24.55 -93.34
CA GLY A 10 -47.57 -24.67 -94.79
C GLY A 10 -47.85 -23.35 -95.52
N MET A 11 -47.89 -22.21 -94.84
CA MET A 11 -48.07 -20.88 -95.45
C MET A 11 -46.81 -20.02 -95.31
N ASP A 12 -46.42 -19.34 -96.40
CA ASP A 12 -45.26 -18.45 -96.41
C ASP A 12 -45.61 -17.03 -95.92
N TYR A 13 -44.90 -16.58 -94.89
CA TYR A 13 -45.01 -15.25 -94.29
C TYR A 13 -43.72 -14.46 -94.48
N ASN A 14 -43.84 -13.17 -94.82
CA ASN A 14 -42.71 -12.25 -94.89
C ASN A 14 -42.60 -11.45 -93.59
N LEU A 15 -41.70 -11.86 -92.68
CA LEU A 15 -41.46 -11.17 -91.41
C LEU A 15 -40.48 -10.00 -91.59
N LYS A 16 -40.74 -8.89 -90.89
CA LYS A 16 -39.83 -7.76 -90.76
C LYS A 16 -39.60 -7.48 -89.28
N GLY A 17 -38.33 -7.45 -88.86
CA GLY A 17 -37.97 -7.19 -87.46
C GLY A 17 -36.58 -6.56 -87.32
N ASP A 18 -36.31 -5.99 -86.15
CA ASP A 18 -35.01 -5.36 -85.83
C ASP A 18 -34.01 -6.33 -85.20
N LYS A 19 -34.43 -7.56 -84.91
CA LYS A 19 -33.56 -8.66 -84.46
C LYS A 19 -32.91 -9.34 -85.67
N ASN A 20 -31.86 -10.12 -85.42
CA ASN A 20 -31.12 -10.82 -86.47
C ASN A 20 -31.99 -11.89 -87.16
N GLU A 21 -31.60 -12.25 -88.39
CA GLU A 21 -32.32 -13.23 -89.21
C GLU A 21 -32.52 -14.57 -88.49
N GLN A 22 -31.49 -15.09 -87.82
CA GLN A 22 -31.56 -16.34 -87.07
C GLN A 22 -32.66 -16.32 -86.00
N TYR A 23 -32.76 -15.24 -85.21
CA TYR A 23 -33.81 -15.12 -84.20
C TYR A 23 -35.22 -15.10 -84.80
N LEU A 24 -35.39 -14.47 -85.97
CA LEU A 24 -36.67 -14.43 -86.66
C LEU A 24 -37.05 -15.81 -87.24
N LEU A 25 -36.08 -16.56 -87.76
CA LEU A 25 -36.27 -17.95 -88.20
C LEU A 25 -36.60 -18.89 -87.03
N ASP A 26 -35.90 -18.75 -85.92
CA ASP A 26 -36.12 -19.54 -84.70
C ASP A 26 -37.49 -19.24 -84.09
N LEU A 27 -37.89 -17.97 -84.05
CA LEU A 27 -39.21 -17.54 -83.59
C LEU A 27 -40.33 -18.12 -84.47
N ALA A 28 -40.17 -18.06 -85.79
CA ALA A 28 -41.12 -18.64 -86.73
C ALA A 28 -41.23 -20.16 -86.54
N SER A 29 -40.08 -20.84 -86.36
CA SER A 29 -40.02 -22.27 -86.08
C SER A 29 -40.69 -22.65 -84.76
N PHE A 30 -40.55 -21.81 -83.72
CA PHE A 30 -41.22 -22.00 -82.44
C PHE A 30 -42.74 -21.88 -82.56
N VAL A 31 -43.23 -20.83 -83.23
CA VAL A 31 -44.67 -20.63 -83.46
C VAL A 31 -45.24 -21.77 -84.29
N ASP A 32 -44.56 -22.15 -85.37
CA ASP A 32 -44.96 -23.28 -86.21
C ASP A 32 -45.02 -24.59 -85.42
N GLY A 33 -44.03 -24.85 -84.57
CA GLY A 33 -44.01 -25.99 -83.65
C GLY A 33 -45.23 -26.02 -82.72
N LYS A 34 -45.59 -24.88 -82.12
CA LYS A 34 -46.76 -24.75 -81.24
C LYS A 34 -48.09 -24.95 -81.98
N VAL A 35 -48.20 -24.43 -83.20
CA VAL A 35 -49.39 -24.65 -84.05
C VAL A 35 -49.51 -26.14 -84.40
N ARG A 36 -48.43 -26.79 -84.80
CA ARG A 36 -48.40 -28.24 -85.08
C ARG A 36 -48.74 -29.07 -83.85
N GLU A 37 -48.24 -28.71 -82.67
CA GLU A 37 -48.56 -29.39 -81.40
C GLU A 37 -50.06 -29.34 -81.08
N VAL A 38 -50.69 -28.16 -81.23
CA VAL A 38 -52.13 -27.98 -81.00
C VAL A 38 -52.95 -28.80 -82.00
N MET A 39 -52.57 -28.78 -83.27
CA MET A 39 -53.24 -29.56 -84.32
C MET A 39 -53.09 -31.07 -84.09
N ALA A 40 -51.94 -31.54 -83.60
CA ALA A 40 -51.71 -32.95 -83.27
C ALA A 40 -52.57 -33.42 -82.09
N LYS A 41 -52.81 -32.56 -81.10
CA LYS A 41 -53.64 -32.87 -79.92
C LYS A 41 -55.15 -32.89 -80.22
N ASN A 42 -55.62 -32.13 -81.21
CA ASN A 42 -57.01 -32.15 -81.63
C ASN A 42 -57.17 -31.87 -83.14
N SER A 43 -57.32 -32.95 -83.90
CA SER A 43 -57.45 -32.91 -85.37
C SER A 43 -58.79 -32.36 -85.89
N ARG A 44 -59.77 -32.09 -85.01
CA ARG A 44 -61.05 -31.48 -85.39
C ARG A 44 -61.02 -29.95 -85.40
N LEU A 45 -59.92 -29.33 -84.95
CA LEU A 45 -59.75 -27.88 -84.97
C LEU A 45 -59.40 -27.39 -86.38
N SER A 46 -60.00 -26.27 -86.79
CA SER A 46 -59.57 -25.57 -88.01
C SER A 46 -58.18 -24.97 -87.80
N THR A 47 -57.45 -24.75 -88.89
CA THR A 47 -56.13 -24.08 -88.85
C THR A 47 -56.19 -22.74 -88.11
N SER A 48 -57.23 -21.95 -88.34
CA SER A 48 -57.43 -20.68 -87.64
C SER A 48 -57.62 -20.86 -86.13
N ALA A 49 -58.46 -21.81 -85.71
CA ALA A 49 -58.69 -22.09 -84.29
C ALA A 49 -57.44 -22.67 -83.61
N ALA A 50 -56.68 -23.53 -84.30
CA ALA A 50 -55.42 -24.07 -83.80
C ALA A 50 -54.34 -22.98 -83.64
N THR A 51 -54.25 -22.03 -84.59
CA THR A 51 -53.35 -20.87 -84.48
C THR A 51 -53.73 -19.95 -83.33
N VAL A 52 -55.03 -19.67 -83.13
CA VAL A 52 -55.50 -18.86 -81.99
C VAL A 52 -55.17 -19.56 -80.66
N LEU A 53 -55.39 -20.87 -80.55
CA LEU A 53 -55.08 -21.62 -79.33
C LEU A 53 -53.55 -21.71 -79.09
N ALA A 54 -52.75 -21.86 -80.13
CA ALA A 54 -51.29 -21.78 -80.02
C ALA A 54 -50.84 -20.39 -79.55
N ALA A 55 -51.44 -19.31 -80.06
CA ALA A 55 -51.16 -17.95 -79.60
C ALA A 55 -51.55 -17.73 -78.13
N VAL A 56 -52.70 -18.27 -77.68
CA VAL A 56 -53.12 -18.22 -76.28
C VAL A 56 -52.14 -18.97 -75.38
N ASN A 57 -51.70 -20.17 -75.77
CA ASN A 57 -50.72 -20.94 -74.99
C ASN A 57 -49.37 -20.21 -74.88
N ILE A 58 -48.90 -19.61 -75.98
CA ILE A 58 -47.67 -18.80 -75.97
C ILE A 58 -47.82 -17.57 -75.07
N ALA A 59 -48.99 -16.92 -75.08
CA ALA A 59 -49.26 -15.79 -74.21
C ALA A 59 -49.32 -16.18 -72.73
N ASP A 60 -49.84 -17.37 -72.41
CA ASP A 60 -49.86 -17.92 -71.05
C ASP A 60 -48.44 -18.23 -70.56
N GLU A 61 -47.62 -18.92 -71.36
CA GLU A 61 -46.20 -19.18 -71.06
C GLU A 61 -45.40 -17.87 -70.85
N LEU A 62 -45.70 -16.84 -71.65
CA LEU A 62 -45.09 -15.51 -71.50
C LEU A 62 -45.53 -14.83 -70.20
N TYR A 63 -46.81 -14.92 -69.85
CA TYR A 63 -47.34 -14.34 -68.62
C TYR A 63 -46.76 -15.02 -67.37
N GLU A 64 -46.67 -16.35 -67.37
CA GLU A 64 -46.02 -17.12 -66.31
C GLU A 64 -44.52 -16.75 -66.19
N SER A 65 -43.83 -16.61 -67.32
CA SER A 65 -42.42 -16.19 -67.37
C SER A 65 -42.23 -14.77 -66.81
N ASP A 66 -43.11 -13.81 -67.15
CA ASP A 66 -43.04 -12.44 -66.61
C ASP A 66 -43.32 -12.42 -65.11
N LEU A 67 -44.29 -13.21 -64.63
CA LEU A 67 -44.57 -13.37 -63.20
C LEU A 67 -43.35 -13.92 -62.45
N ASN A 68 -42.72 -14.97 -63.01
CA ASN A 68 -41.51 -15.59 -62.46
C ASN A 68 -40.31 -14.63 -62.50
N LEU A 69 -40.19 -13.81 -63.54
CA LEU A 69 -39.18 -12.77 -63.63
C LEU A 69 -39.39 -11.71 -62.54
N ARG A 70 -40.62 -11.19 -62.40
CA ARG A 70 -40.96 -10.18 -61.39
C ARG A 70 -40.70 -10.68 -59.97
N THR A 71 -41.07 -11.92 -59.67
CA THR A 71 -40.80 -12.53 -58.36
C THR A 71 -39.31 -12.76 -58.12
N SER A 72 -38.55 -13.10 -59.16
CA SER A 72 -37.09 -13.23 -59.05
C SER A 72 -36.40 -11.88 -58.84
N VAL A 73 -36.87 -10.83 -59.54
CA VAL A 73 -36.39 -9.46 -59.37
C VAL A 73 -36.68 -8.93 -57.97
N SER A 74 -37.88 -9.19 -57.44
CA SER A 74 -38.22 -8.77 -56.07
C SER A 74 -37.38 -9.52 -55.03
N LYS A 75 -37.18 -10.83 -55.19
CA LYS A 75 -36.27 -11.61 -54.34
C LYS A 75 -34.83 -11.09 -54.40
N LYS A 76 -34.31 -10.80 -55.59
CA LYS A 76 -32.97 -10.23 -55.77
C LYS A 76 -32.84 -8.91 -55.02
N LYS A 77 -33.82 -8.01 -55.14
CA LYS A 77 -33.82 -6.72 -54.45
C LYS A 77 -33.80 -6.89 -52.92
N ASN A 78 -34.55 -7.84 -52.39
CA ASN A 78 -34.53 -8.15 -50.96
C ASN A 78 -33.16 -8.68 -50.53
N ILE A 79 -32.57 -9.62 -51.28
CA ILE A 79 -31.23 -10.14 -51.01
C ILE A 79 -30.18 -9.03 -51.07
N GLU A 80 -30.26 -8.11 -52.03
CA GLU A 80 -29.36 -6.96 -52.12
C GLU A 80 -29.50 -6.06 -50.89
N SER A 81 -30.73 -5.79 -50.45
CA SER A 81 -30.99 -5.05 -49.20
C SER A 81 -30.36 -5.74 -48.00
N ASP A 82 -30.63 -7.04 -47.81
CA ASP A 82 -30.10 -7.83 -46.71
C ASP A 82 -28.56 -7.86 -46.73
N ASN A 83 -27.96 -7.99 -47.91
CA ASN A 83 -26.51 -7.99 -48.07
C ASN A 83 -25.91 -6.62 -47.71
N THR A 84 -26.56 -5.52 -48.08
CA THR A 84 -26.11 -4.18 -47.66
C THR A 84 -26.20 -3.98 -46.15
N GLU A 85 -27.21 -4.56 -45.49
CA GLU A 85 -27.32 -4.53 -44.03
C GLU A 85 -26.26 -5.39 -43.36
N LEU A 86 -25.96 -6.58 -43.91
CA LEU A 86 -24.90 -7.45 -43.42
C LEU A 86 -23.53 -6.79 -43.53
N ILE A 87 -23.23 -6.13 -44.65
CA ILE A 87 -21.98 -5.37 -44.82
C ILE A 87 -21.85 -4.30 -43.72
N LYS A 88 -22.90 -3.51 -43.47
CA LYS A 88 -22.89 -2.51 -42.39
C LYS A 88 -22.67 -3.12 -41.01
N LYS A 89 -23.25 -4.30 -40.74
CA LYS A 89 -23.03 -5.01 -39.47
C LYS A 89 -21.59 -5.50 -39.34
N VAL A 90 -20.99 -6.02 -40.42
CA VAL A 90 -19.59 -6.45 -40.46
C VAL A 90 -18.65 -5.28 -40.23
N ASP A 91 -18.89 -4.14 -40.88
CA ASP A 91 -18.07 -2.93 -40.69
C ASP A 91 -18.12 -2.44 -39.25
N LYS A 92 -19.31 -2.44 -38.64
CA LYS A 92 -19.47 -2.09 -37.23
C LYS A 92 -18.73 -3.05 -36.31
N LEU A 93 -18.88 -4.37 -36.53
CA LEU A 93 -18.18 -5.39 -35.76
C LEU A 93 -16.65 -5.26 -35.88
N ASN A 94 -16.14 -4.92 -37.06
CA ASN A 94 -14.71 -4.69 -37.27
C ASN A 94 -14.22 -3.45 -36.51
N LEU A 95 -15.00 -2.36 -36.49
CA LEU A 95 -14.69 -1.17 -35.71
C LEU A 95 -14.63 -1.49 -34.20
N ASP A 96 -15.66 -2.16 -33.70
CA ASP A 96 -15.76 -2.57 -32.29
C ASP A 96 -14.59 -3.51 -31.92
N LEU A 97 -14.21 -4.44 -32.83
CA LEU A 97 -13.07 -5.33 -32.64
C LEU A 97 -11.75 -4.57 -32.58
N GLN A 98 -11.52 -3.58 -33.46
CA GLN A 98 -10.32 -2.75 -33.41
C GLN A 98 -10.23 -1.95 -32.11
N GLN A 99 -11.35 -1.38 -31.65
CA GLN A 99 -11.39 -0.68 -30.38
C GLN A 99 -11.04 -1.63 -29.22
N CYS A 100 -11.66 -2.81 -29.17
CA CYS A 100 -11.41 -3.83 -28.15
C CYS A 100 -9.93 -4.29 -28.14
N LEU A 101 -9.32 -4.45 -29.32
CA LEU A 101 -7.89 -4.77 -29.45
C LEU A 101 -6.99 -3.66 -28.90
N SER A 102 -7.33 -2.40 -29.18
CA SER A 102 -6.57 -1.24 -28.67
C SER A 102 -6.67 -1.13 -27.14
N GLU A 103 -7.83 -1.38 -26.56
CA GLU A 103 -8.05 -1.40 -25.11
C GLU A 103 -7.30 -2.57 -24.46
N LYS A 104 -7.36 -3.76 -25.06
CA LYS A 104 -6.58 -4.92 -24.62
C LYS A 104 -5.08 -4.62 -24.60
N SER A 105 -4.54 -3.97 -25.63
CA SER A 105 -3.12 -3.61 -25.69
C SER A 105 -2.71 -2.68 -24.55
N LYS A 106 -3.53 -1.66 -24.25
CA LYS A 106 -3.27 -0.73 -23.14
C LYS A 106 -3.31 -1.43 -21.79
N ILE A 107 -4.31 -2.28 -21.57
CA ILE A 107 -4.42 -3.07 -20.34
C ILE A 107 -3.20 -4.00 -20.19
N GLN A 108 -2.74 -4.60 -21.27
CA GLN A 108 -1.56 -5.48 -21.25
C GLN A 108 -0.29 -4.70 -20.89
N GLU A 109 -0.10 -3.50 -21.44
CA GLU A 109 1.02 -2.61 -21.10
C GLU A 109 0.97 -2.16 -19.64
N ASP A 110 -0.20 -1.76 -19.14
CA ASP A 110 -0.41 -1.38 -17.74
C ASP A 110 -0.11 -2.53 -16.76
N LEU A 111 -0.48 -3.76 -17.13
CA LEU A 111 -0.20 -4.95 -16.33
C LEU A 111 1.31 -5.25 -16.27
N ILE A 112 2.01 -5.18 -17.42
CA ILE A 112 3.47 -5.36 -17.48
C ILE A 112 4.17 -4.30 -16.62
N ASN A 113 3.77 -3.05 -16.72
CA ASN A 113 4.35 -1.96 -15.93
C ASN A 113 4.10 -2.14 -14.42
N LYS A 114 2.90 -2.58 -14.02
CA LYS A 114 2.60 -2.90 -12.62
C LYS A 114 3.40 -4.09 -12.11
N GLU A 115 3.54 -5.14 -12.92
CA GLU A 115 4.32 -6.33 -12.58
C GLU A 115 5.79 -5.95 -12.37
N GLN A 116 6.36 -5.14 -13.25
CA GLN A 116 7.73 -4.66 -13.11
C GLN A 116 7.91 -3.80 -11.84
N SER A 117 7.00 -2.85 -11.59
CA SER A 117 7.05 -2.02 -10.37
C SER A 117 6.91 -2.86 -9.09
N LEU A 118 6.08 -3.90 -9.10
CA LEU A 118 5.96 -4.85 -8.00
C LEU A 118 7.27 -5.62 -7.80
N LYS A 119 7.86 -6.12 -8.87
CA LYS A 119 9.13 -6.86 -8.83
C LYS A 119 10.26 -6.01 -8.23
N ASP A 120 10.37 -4.75 -8.64
CA ASP A 120 11.37 -3.83 -8.11
C ASP A 120 11.15 -3.56 -6.62
N LYS A 121 9.89 -3.40 -6.18
CA LYS A 121 9.55 -3.27 -4.75
C LYS A 121 9.89 -4.53 -3.95
N TYR A 122 9.59 -5.70 -4.48
CA TYR A 122 9.95 -6.97 -3.83
C TYR A 122 11.48 -7.12 -3.69
N SER A 123 12.24 -6.76 -4.73
CA SER A 123 13.71 -6.74 -4.69
C SER A 123 14.23 -5.81 -3.58
N GLY A 124 13.70 -4.59 -3.48
CA GLY A 124 14.12 -3.66 -2.43
C GLY A 124 13.75 -4.13 -1.01
N ILE A 125 12.58 -4.77 -0.85
CA ILE A 125 12.19 -5.37 0.43
C ILE A 125 13.12 -6.55 0.77
N GLU A 126 13.46 -7.39 -0.20
CA GLU A 126 14.37 -8.53 0.00
C GLU A 126 15.77 -8.08 0.42
N GLU A 127 16.32 -7.04 -0.21
CA GLU A 127 17.58 -6.43 0.19
C GLU A 127 17.54 -5.91 1.63
N SER A 128 16.51 -5.13 1.98
CA SER A 128 16.36 -4.60 3.35
C SER A 128 16.12 -5.69 4.40
N PHE A 129 15.43 -6.77 4.03
CA PHE A 129 15.26 -7.92 4.91
C PHE A 129 16.61 -8.64 5.15
N ASN A 130 17.43 -8.77 4.11
CA ASN A 130 18.74 -9.39 4.23
C ASN A 130 19.69 -8.55 5.10
N THR A 131 19.70 -7.22 4.94
CA THR A 131 20.51 -6.35 5.81
C THR A 131 20.06 -6.43 7.27
N LEU A 132 18.75 -6.36 7.53
CA LEU A 132 18.20 -6.47 8.88
C LEU A 132 18.50 -7.83 9.51
N LYS A 133 18.48 -8.91 8.72
CA LYS A 133 18.86 -10.25 9.16
C LYS A 133 20.34 -10.34 9.54
N GLU A 134 21.22 -9.66 8.81
CA GLU A 134 22.64 -9.59 9.19
C GLU A 134 22.86 -8.75 10.45
N GLU A 135 22.18 -7.62 10.60
CA GLU A 135 22.22 -6.81 11.81
C GLU A 135 21.72 -7.58 13.03
N ALA A 136 20.61 -8.30 12.90
CA ALA A 136 20.09 -9.16 13.96
C ALA A 136 21.10 -10.25 14.38
N LYS A 137 21.84 -10.81 13.42
CA LYS A 137 22.93 -11.76 13.74
C LYS A 137 24.08 -11.08 14.49
N LYS A 138 24.48 -9.86 14.08
CA LYS A 138 25.52 -9.09 14.75
C LYS A 138 25.13 -8.79 16.20
N PHE A 139 23.93 -8.25 16.42
CA PHE A 139 23.42 -7.96 17.77
C PHE A 139 23.31 -9.21 18.64
N LYS A 140 22.92 -10.35 18.07
CA LYS A 140 22.90 -11.61 18.80
C LYS A 140 24.30 -12.00 19.29
N ASN A 141 25.30 -11.95 18.41
CA ASN A 141 26.68 -12.27 18.77
C ASN A 141 27.23 -11.31 19.83
N GLU A 142 26.94 -10.01 19.69
CA GLU A 142 27.35 -8.98 20.65
C GLU A 142 26.71 -9.20 22.02
N ASN A 143 25.42 -9.54 22.06
CA ASN A 143 24.73 -9.88 23.29
C ASN A 143 25.32 -11.13 23.97
N ASP A 144 25.69 -12.16 23.20
CA ASP A 144 26.35 -13.36 23.72
C ASP A 144 27.72 -13.02 24.33
N ILE A 145 28.49 -12.11 23.72
CA ILE A 145 29.76 -11.60 24.27
C ILE A 145 29.51 -10.86 25.59
N LEU A 146 28.56 -9.92 25.62
CA LEU A 146 28.22 -9.14 26.82
C LEU A 146 27.73 -10.02 27.97
N ILE A 147 26.99 -11.10 27.68
CA ILE A 147 26.57 -12.08 28.68
C ILE A 147 27.80 -12.78 29.28
N ASN A 148 28.76 -13.18 28.46
CA ASN A 148 29.97 -13.84 28.93
C ASN A 148 30.88 -12.89 29.72
N GLU A 149 31.01 -11.63 29.29
CA GLU A 149 31.73 -10.60 30.04
C GLU A 149 31.08 -10.33 31.39
N ASN A 150 29.75 -10.19 31.45
CA ASN A 150 29.03 -10.03 32.72
C ASN A 150 29.23 -11.22 33.67
N LYS A 151 29.30 -12.45 33.14
CA LYS A 151 29.64 -13.62 33.97
C LYS A 151 31.03 -13.50 34.57
N ARG A 152 32.04 -13.17 33.75
CA ARG A 152 33.42 -12.96 34.23
C ARG A 152 33.52 -11.82 35.24
N PHE A 153 32.85 -10.70 34.99
CA PHE A 153 32.81 -9.58 35.93
C PHE A 153 32.22 -10.00 37.26
N ASN A 154 31.12 -10.77 37.26
CA ASN A 154 30.52 -11.26 38.50
C ASN A 154 31.43 -12.24 39.26
N GLU A 155 32.18 -13.10 38.56
CA GLU A 155 33.18 -13.97 39.18
C GLU A 155 34.30 -13.15 39.82
N ASN A 156 34.88 -12.20 39.09
CA ASN A 156 35.89 -11.29 39.62
C ASN A 156 35.37 -10.48 40.82
N LEU A 157 34.10 -10.08 40.81
CA LEU A 157 33.47 -9.37 41.93
C LEU A 157 33.36 -10.24 43.18
N LYS A 158 33.08 -11.54 43.03
CA LYS A 158 33.10 -12.51 44.14
C LYS A 158 34.51 -12.68 44.69
N GLU A 159 35.51 -12.84 43.82
CA GLU A 159 36.92 -12.95 44.24
C GLU A 159 37.37 -11.70 44.99
N THR A 160 37.06 -10.52 44.46
CA THR A 160 37.41 -9.24 45.09
C THR A 160 36.74 -9.09 46.47
N LYS A 161 35.46 -9.51 46.59
CA LYS A 161 34.76 -9.53 47.89
C LYS A 161 35.45 -10.46 48.88
N ASN A 162 35.79 -11.68 48.46
CA ASN A 162 36.49 -12.64 49.31
C ASN A 162 37.86 -12.09 49.76
N LEU A 163 38.61 -11.47 48.85
CA LEU A 163 39.90 -10.85 49.17
C LEU A 163 39.74 -9.71 50.18
N ASN A 164 38.72 -8.88 50.00
CA ASN A 164 38.43 -7.78 50.90
C ASN A 164 37.98 -8.27 52.29
N GLU A 165 37.26 -9.38 52.38
CA GLU A 165 36.96 -10.03 53.67
C GLU A 165 38.23 -10.52 54.38
N VAL A 166 39.16 -11.13 53.65
CA VAL A 166 40.47 -11.56 54.19
C VAL A 166 41.26 -10.35 54.68
N LEU A 167 41.40 -9.33 53.85
CA LEU A 167 42.14 -8.12 54.19
C LEU A 167 41.53 -7.41 55.42
N ASN A 168 40.20 -7.37 55.51
CA ASN A 168 39.52 -6.81 56.69
C ASN A 168 39.84 -7.59 57.97
N LYS A 169 39.93 -8.93 57.91
CA LYS A 169 40.35 -9.75 59.06
C LYS A 169 41.80 -9.43 59.45
N GLU A 170 42.70 -9.36 58.48
CA GLU A 170 44.11 -9.01 58.73
C GLU A 170 44.25 -7.60 59.34
N ILE A 171 43.49 -6.62 58.85
CA ILE A 171 43.47 -5.26 59.43
C ILE A 171 43.01 -5.29 60.89
N ILE A 172 41.99 -6.10 61.23
CA ILE A 172 41.53 -6.24 62.61
C ILE A 172 42.65 -6.84 63.47
N GLU A 173 43.31 -7.90 63.02
CA GLU A 173 44.43 -8.51 63.74
C GLU A 173 45.59 -7.53 63.97
N VAL A 174 45.95 -6.74 62.95
CA VAL A 174 46.99 -5.71 63.06
C VAL A 174 46.56 -4.62 64.04
N LYS A 175 45.30 -4.18 64.02
CA LYS A 175 44.77 -3.20 64.98
C LYS A 175 44.84 -3.73 66.41
N GLU A 176 44.53 -5.00 66.64
CA GLU A 176 44.64 -5.63 67.96
C GLU A 176 46.10 -5.73 68.43
N LYS A 177 47.02 -6.17 67.54
CA LYS A 177 48.46 -6.18 67.82
C LYS A 177 48.98 -4.78 68.16
N ASN A 178 48.60 -3.76 67.40
CA ASN A 178 48.97 -2.37 67.68
C ASN A 178 48.43 -1.89 69.03
N LYS A 179 47.17 -2.22 69.37
CA LYS A 179 46.58 -1.88 70.68
C LYS A 179 47.37 -2.51 71.83
N PHE A 180 47.84 -3.75 71.66
CA PHE A 180 48.69 -4.42 72.64
C PHE A 180 50.07 -3.76 72.75
N LEU A 181 50.69 -3.39 71.62
CA LEU A 181 51.97 -2.68 71.61
C LEU A 181 51.88 -1.32 72.30
N TYR A 182 50.83 -0.53 72.04
CA TYR A 182 50.61 0.75 72.74
C TYR A 182 50.56 0.58 74.26
N LYS A 183 49.84 -0.43 74.76
CA LYS A 183 49.82 -0.73 76.21
C LYS A 183 51.22 -1.05 76.75
N LYS A 184 52.01 -1.86 76.03
CA LYS A 184 53.39 -2.18 76.44
C LYS A 184 54.30 -0.96 76.44
N VAL A 185 54.14 -0.07 75.47
CA VAL A 185 54.90 1.19 75.40
C VAL A 185 54.53 2.08 76.58
N ASP A 186 53.25 2.22 76.91
CA ASP A 186 52.80 3.00 78.07
C ASP A 186 53.34 2.43 79.39
N GLU A 187 53.33 1.10 79.56
CA GLU A 187 53.92 0.43 80.72
C GLU A 187 55.43 0.68 80.84
N ALA A 188 56.16 0.58 79.72
CA ALA A 188 57.59 0.86 79.68
C ALA A 188 57.89 2.32 80.01
N ARG A 189 57.11 3.26 79.47
CA ARG A 189 57.23 4.70 79.74
C ARG A 189 56.97 5.03 81.21
N ASN A 190 55.97 4.39 81.82
CA ASN A 190 55.71 4.54 83.25
C ASN A 190 56.87 4.01 84.11
N LYS A 191 57.45 2.86 83.73
CA LYS A 191 58.65 2.34 84.40
C LYS A 191 59.85 3.28 84.25
N GLU A 192 60.08 3.82 83.06
CA GLU A 192 61.14 4.79 82.79
C GLU A 192 60.98 6.05 83.66
N ILE A 193 59.76 6.60 83.75
CA ILE A 193 59.46 7.76 84.61
C ILE A 193 59.79 7.46 86.07
N ASN A 194 59.45 6.27 86.56
CA ASN A 194 59.76 5.88 87.94
C ASN A 194 61.28 5.75 88.16
N LEU A 195 61.99 5.06 87.27
CA LEU A 195 63.45 4.94 87.34
C LEU A 195 64.14 6.31 87.28
N LYS A 196 63.63 7.25 86.48
CA LYS A 196 64.15 8.62 86.39
C LYS A 196 63.99 9.37 87.71
N LYS A 197 62.86 9.19 88.42
CA LYS A 197 62.66 9.78 89.75
C LYS A 197 63.62 9.18 90.78
N ASP A 198 63.80 7.85 90.76
CA ASP A 198 64.74 7.17 91.66
C ASP A 198 66.18 7.64 91.41
N LEU A 199 66.56 7.81 90.14
CA LEU A 199 67.87 8.35 89.75
C LEU A 199 68.07 9.79 90.25
N GLN A 200 67.06 10.66 90.09
CA GLN A 200 67.10 12.02 90.62
C GLN A 200 67.31 12.02 92.13
N HIS A 201 66.55 11.20 92.87
CA HIS A 201 66.71 11.08 94.31
C HIS A 201 68.11 10.62 94.70
N SER A 202 68.67 9.62 94.00
CA SER A 202 70.03 9.14 94.25
C SER A 202 71.07 10.24 93.96
N THR A 203 70.94 10.98 92.86
CA THR A 203 71.85 12.11 92.55
C THR A 203 71.80 13.24 93.58
N GLU A 204 70.64 13.55 94.15
CA GLU A 204 70.53 14.52 95.26
C GLU A 204 71.22 14.01 96.53
N GLN A 205 71.08 12.72 96.84
CA GLN A 205 71.82 12.11 97.94
C GLN A 205 73.34 12.18 97.70
N THR A 206 73.81 11.89 96.47
CA THR A 206 75.23 12.01 96.11
C THR A 206 75.74 13.43 96.31
N LYS A 207 75.01 14.45 95.84
CA LYS A 207 75.37 15.87 96.08
C LYS A 207 75.44 16.22 97.57
N ASN A 208 74.54 15.64 98.38
CA ASN A 208 74.54 15.87 99.82
C ASN A 208 75.75 15.20 100.49
N PHE A 209 76.15 14.02 100.03
CA PHE A 209 77.39 13.36 100.48
C PHE A 209 78.65 14.09 100.01
N GLU A 210 78.69 14.57 98.78
CA GLU A 210 79.79 15.40 98.26
C GLU A 210 79.98 16.67 99.09
N LYS A 211 78.88 17.32 99.50
CA LYS A 211 78.93 18.49 100.38
C LYS A 211 79.52 18.14 101.76
N LYS A 212 79.11 17.01 102.34
CA LYS A 212 79.70 16.52 103.60
C LYS A 212 81.20 16.22 103.47
N ILE A 213 81.64 15.64 102.36
CA ILE A 213 83.07 15.39 102.08
C ILE A 213 83.83 16.71 101.94
N PHE A 214 83.24 17.71 101.27
CA PHE A 214 83.83 19.04 101.14
C PHE A 214 84.03 19.72 102.50
N ASP A 215 83.03 19.65 103.38
CA ASP A 215 83.11 20.17 104.74
C ASP A 215 84.21 19.46 105.55
N PHE A 216 84.30 18.12 105.45
CA PHE A 216 85.37 17.32 106.07
C PHE A 216 86.77 17.69 105.56
N ASN A 217 86.91 18.01 104.26
CA ASN A 217 88.17 18.43 103.66
C ASN A 217 88.62 19.83 104.12
N ILE A 218 87.68 20.72 104.44
CA ILE A 218 88.01 22.02 105.06
C ILE A 218 88.55 21.79 106.48
N GLU A 219 87.94 20.89 107.25
CA GLU A 219 88.38 20.50 108.60
C GLU A 219 89.81 19.90 108.58
N ASN A 220 90.12 19.07 107.58
CA ASN A 220 91.47 18.52 107.37
C ASN A 220 92.51 19.62 107.02
N LYS A 221 92.13 20.63 106.22
CA LYS A 221 93.02 21.77 105.94
C LYS A 221 93.35 22.60 107.18
N GLU A 222 92.46 22.65 108.17
CA GLU A 222 92.73 23.31 109.47
C GLU A 222 93.67 22.48 110.35
N LEU A 223 93.60 21.15 110.27
CA LEU A 223 94.57 20.23 110.90
C LEU A 223 95.97 20.36 110.28
N ASP A 224 96.09 20.48 108.95
CA ASP A 224 97.37 20.71 108.26
C ASP A 224 98.04 22.04 108.64
N LYS A 225 97.25 23.09 108.92
CA LYS A 225 97.77 24.36 109.45
C LYS A 225 98.36 24.22 110.86
N LYS A 226 97.80 23.35 111.71
CA LYS A 226 98.36 23.03 113.03
C LYS A 226 99.68 22.24 112.92
N LEU A 227 99.82 21.39 111.91
CA LEU A 227 101.02 20.59 111.65
C LEU A 227 102.20 21.42 111.12
N LYS A 228 101.94 22.45 110.29
CA LYS A 228 102.98 23.40 109.82
C LYS A 228 103.59 24.25 110.95
N GLY A 229 102.83 24.60 111.99
CA GLY A 229 103.35 25.35 113.14
C GLY A 229 104.28 24.55 114.07
N LEU A 230 104.34 23.21 113.94
CA LEU A 230 105.25 22.35 114.71
C LEU A 230 106.60 22.14 114.02
N ASN A 231 106.68 22.33 112.70
CA ASN A 231 107.90 22.09 111.91
C ASN A 231 108.82 23.33 111.82
N GLU A 232 108.30 24.53 112.13
CA GLU A 232 109.08 25.78 112.20
C GLU A 232 109.85 25.96 113.52
N LYS A 233 109.57 25.15 114.56
CA LYS A 233 110.31 25.16 115.84
C LYS A 233 111.54 24.22 115.89
N ASN A 234 111.78 23.42 114.85
CA ASN A 234 112.79 22.35 114.86
C ASN A 234 114.04 22.63 113.99
N ILE A 235 114.17 23.85 113.44
CA ILE A 235 115.26 24.25 112.52
C ILE A 235 115.88 25.60 112.95
N GLU A 236 115.99 25.88 114.26
CA GLU A 236 116.60 27.14 114.74
C GLU A 236 117.56 26.99 115.93
N VAL A 237 118.29 25.86 116.09
CA VAL A 237 119.56 25.83 116.87
C VAL A 237 120.51 24.76 116.33
N GLY A 238 120.66 24.68 114.99
CA GLY A 238 121.40 23.61 114.31
C GLY A 238 122.65 24.05 113.55
N LEU A 239 123.12 25.30 113.65
CA LEU A 239 124.36 25.76 113.00
C LEU A 239 125.08 26.87 113.79
N GLU A 240 125.82 26.47 114.81
CA GLU A 240 126.99 27.19 115.36
C GLU A 240 128.05 26.13 115.71
N LEU A 241 128.49 25.39 114.67
CA LEU A 241 129.74 24.63 114.66
C LEU A 241 130.32 24.74 113.24
N GLU A 242 131.08 25.81 113.00
CA GLU A 242 132.45 25.73 112.48
C GLU A 242 132.95 27.12 112.04
N ARG A 243 133.69 27.79 112.93
CA ARG A 243 134.73 28.82 112.73
C ARG A 243 135.00 29.43 114.10
N ILE A 244 135.91 28.89 114.92
CA ILE A 244 137.35 29.17 114.89
C ILE A 244 137.99 28.13 115.84
N SER A 245 138.76 27.18 115.33
CA SER A 245 140.22 27.27 115.17
C SER A 245 141.03 27.31 116.48
N ASN A 246 141.84 26.26 116.65
CA ASN A 246 143.21 26.31 117.15
C ASN A 246 143.46 26.32 118.67
N ILE A 247 143.45 25.14 119.30
CA ILE A 247 144.63 24.38 119.81
C ILE A 247 144.21 22.88 119.78
N ARG A 248 144.39 22.07 118.73
CA ARG A 248 145.57 21.60 117.96
C ARG A 248 146.38 20.52 118.68
N ARG A 249 146.47 19.35 118.01
CA ARG A 249 147.67 18.54 117.69
C ARG A 249 147.38 17.06 118.02
N SER A 250 147.33 16.12 117.08
CA SER A 250 148.08 16.04 115.84
C SER A 250 147.50 14.96 114.93
N LEU A 251 147.50 15.26 113.64
CA LEU A 251 147.77 14.36 112.52
C LEU A 251 146.74 13.24 112.28
N GLU A 252 145.94 13.33 111.22
CA GLU A 252 146.35 13.16 109.80
C GLU A 252 146.66 11.69 109.55
N GLU A 253 146.12 11.02 108.54
CA GLU A 253 145.68 11.39 107.19
C GLU A 253 145.28 10.02 106.59
N GLU A 254 144.56 9.83 105.49
CA GLU A 254 144.32 10.61 104.29
C GLU A 254 143.25 9.79 103.53
N ASN A 255 142.10 10.37 103.14
CA ASN A 255 141.81 10.91 101.79
C ASN A 255 141.44 9.83 100.74
N ILE A 256 140.63 10.08 99.71
CA ILE A 256 140.01 11.28 99.12
C ILE A 256 138.91 10.69 98.20
N LEU A 257 137.67 11.18 98.25
CA LEU A 257 137.05 12.18 97.35
C LEU A 257 137.10 11.86 95.83
N LEU A 258 136.00 12.26 95.16
CA LEU A 258 135.75 12.36 93.70
C LEU A 258 135.10 11.10 93.09
N LYS A 259 134.08 11.16 92.21
CA LYS A 259 133.32 12.27 91.60
C LYS A 259 132.19 11.66 90.74
N GLU A 260 131.20 12.51 90.43
CA GLU A 260 130.32 12.50 89.22
C GLU A 260 129.20 11.43 89.20
N LYS A 261 127.89 11.77 89.36
CA LYS A 261 127.03 12.74 88.65
C LYS A 261 127.05 12.44 87.14
N THR A 262 126.04 11.81 86.53
CA THR A 262 124.79 12.48 86.12
C THR A 262 123.79 11.49 85.48
N THR A 263 122.52 11.72 85.81
CA THR A 263 121.20 11.17 85.40
C THR A 263 120.95 10.65 83.98
N SER A 264 119.94 9.76 83.85
CA SER A 264 118.96 9.84 82.75
C SER A 264 117.56 9.27 83.12
N PHE A 265 116.57 10.17 83.11
CA PHE A 265 115.17 10.02 82.66
C PHE A 265 114.16 9.03 83.30
N GLU A 266 113.05 9.66 83.73
CA GLU A 266 111.64 9.25 83.69
C GLU A 266 110.93 8.70 84.93
N SER A 267 110.36 9.67 85.65
CA SER A 267 109.12 9.65 86.41
C SER A 267 107.90 9.29 85.54
N ASN A 268 107.05 8.35 86.00
CA ASN A 268 105.58 8.49 86.13
C ASN A 268 104.83 7.13 86.07
N ALA A 269 104.45 6.58 87.22
CA ALA A 269 103.35 5.63 87.36
C ALA A 269 102.92 5.58 88.83
N SER A 270 102.00 6.44 89.29
CA SER A 270 100.67 5.99 89.77
C SER A 270 99.68 7.15 90.00
N THR A 271 99.97 8.36 89.52
CA THR A 271 99.07 9.53 89.60
C THR A 271 98.34 9.78 88.27
N MET A 272 97.60 8.78 87.77
CA MET A 272 96.65 8.87 86.63
C MET A 272 95.48 7.85 86.75
N GLN A 273 94.88 7.70 87.94
CA GLN A 273 93.87 6.65 88.18
C GLN A 273 92.49 7.15 88.67
N SER A 274 92.29 8.47 88.82
CA SER A 274 90.99 9.03 89.27
C SER A 274 90.27 9.85 88.19
N ASP A 275 91.00 10.54 87.30
CA ASP A 275 90.39 11.54 86.40
C ASP A 275 90.17 11.06 84.92
N VAL A 276 90.51 9.80 84.54
CA VAL A 276 90.20 9.25 83.18
C VAL A 276 89.26 8.05 83.21
N GLU A 277 89.03 7.42 84.36
CA GLU A 277 87.85 6.54 84.54
C GLU A 277 86.55 7.34 84.26
N GLU A 278 86.54 8.64 84.53
CA GLU A 278 85.48 9.60 84.16
C GLU A 278 85.43 9.84 82.63
N LEU A 279 86.59 9.96 81.96
CA LEU A 279 86.65 10.02 80.49
C LEU A 279 86.29 8.68 79.82
N LYS A 280 86.51 7.51 80.44
CA LYS A 280 86.01 6.20 79.97
C LYS A 280 84.51 6.08 80.12
N LEU A 281 83.92 6.64 81.18
CA LEU A 281 82.48 6.70 81.38
C LEU A 281 81.82 7.61 80.35
N VAL A 282 82.38 8.79 80.09
CA VAL A 282 81.97 9.69 79.00
C VAL A 282 82.18 9.04 77.62
N LEU A 283 83.26 8.27 77.41
CA LEU A 283 83.47 7.50 76.17
C LEU A 283 82.49 6.33 76.03
N SER A 284 82.04 5.73 77.13
CA SER A 284 81.03 4.68 77.13
C SER A 284 79.62 5.24 76.89
N ASP A 285 79.31 6.43 77.43
CA ASP A 285 78.06 7.16 77.20
C ASP A 285 78.00 7.72 75.78
N GLU A 286 79.11 8.20 75.21
CA GLU A 286 79.16 8.56 73.79
C GLU A 286 79.15 7.32 72.88
N ARG A 287 79.64 6.15 73.31
CA ARG A 287 79.49 4.90 72.56
C ARG A 287 78.04 4.41 72.55
N THR A 288 77.31 4.49 73.67
CA THR A 288 75.90 4.11 73.73
C THR A 288 75.01 5.11 72.98
N LYS A 289 75.28 6.42 73.09
CA LYS A 289 74.64 7.44 72.24
C LYS A 289 74.93 7.20 70.75
N ARG A 290 76.17 6.90 70.38
CA ARG A 290 76.55 6.58 69.00
C ARG A 290 75.86 5.31 68.49
N GLN A 291 75.68 4.30 69.34
CA GLN A 291 74.91 3.09 68.99
C GLN A 291 73.42 3.38 68.80
N LEU A 292 72.80 4.16 69.69
CA LEU A 292 71.40 4.60 69.53
C LEU A 292 71.20 5.42 68.26
N ILE A 293 72.12 6.35 67.97
CA ILE A 293 72.10 7.15 66.75
C ILE A 293 72.32 6.27 65.50
N GLN A 294 73.17 5.23 65.59
CA GLN A 294 73.35 4.28 64.49
C GLN A 294 72.11 3.39 64.27
N GLU A 295 71.42 2.98 65.32
CA GLU A 295 70.16 2.25 65.22
C GLU A 295 69.02 3.12 64.68
N GLU A 296 68.90 4.38 65.12
CA GLU A 296 67.93 5.34 64.57
C GLU A 296 68.24 5.68 63.12
N HIS A 297 69.52 5.86 62.76
CA HIS A 297 69.92 6.07 61.37
C HIS A 297 69.63 4.84 60.50
N LYS A 298 69.77 3.62 61.04
CA LYS A 298 69.42 2.39 60.33
C LYS A 298 67.91 2.29 60.12
N LYS A 299 67.10 2.58 61.14
CA LYS A 299 65.64 2.66 61.02
C LYS A 299 65.20 3.74 60.02
N CYS A 300 65.76 4.94 60.10
CA CYS A 300 65.47 6.00 59.14
C CYS A 300 65.86 5.60 57.72
N LYS A 301 66.95 4.86 57.54
CA LYS A 301 67.38 4.38 56.22
C LYS A 301 66.42 3.30 55.67
N GLU A 302 65.96 2.38 56.52
CA GLU A 302 64.98 1.36 56.17
C GLU A 302 63.61 1.99 55.85
N GLU A 303 63.15 2.96 56.64
CA GLU A 303 61.93 3.74 56.37
C GLU A 303 62.03 4.53 55.06
N LEU A 304 63.20 5.09 54.74
CA LEU A 304 63.43 5.81 53.50
C LEU A 304 63.42 4.86 52.28
N GLU A 305 63.89 3.63 52.46
CA GLU A 305 63.85 2.57 51.44
C GLU A 305 62.41 2.08 51.19
N GLU A 306 61.60 1.93 52.24
CA GLU A 306 60.16 1.64 52.13
C GLU A 306 59.40 2.77 51.43
N ILE A 307 59.63 4.03 51.83
CA ILE A 307 59.02 5.20 51.18
C ILE A 307 59.38 5.24 49.69
N ASN A 308 60.62 4.92 49.33
CA ASN A 308 61.05 4.92 47.95
C ASN A 308 60.39 3.79 47.13
N ASN A 309 60.18 2.62 47.74
CA ASN A 309 59.41 1.53 47.13
C ASN A 309 57.95 1.92 46.91
N TYR A 310 57.30 2.56 47.90
CA TYR A 310 55.94 3.09 47.75
C TYR A 310 55.85 4.13 46.63
N TYR A 311 56.87 4.99 46.48
CA TYR A 311 56.93 5.96 45.40
C TYR A 311 57.04 5.27 44.03
N TYR A 312 57.86 4.22 43.92
CA TYR A 312 58.03 3.47 42.69
C TYR A 312 56.77 2.69 42.28
N GLU A 313 56.06 2.11 43.24
CA GLU A 313 54.76 1.48 42.99
C GLU A 313 53.70 2.49 42.56
N ALA A 314 53.63 3.64 43.25
CA ALA A 314 52.71 4.72 42.88
C ALA A 314 52.98 5.26 41.45
N ASP A 315 54.26 5.41 41.06
CA ASP A 315 54.62 5.87 39.71
C ASP A 315 54.29 4.82 38.63
N LYS A 316 54.44 3.52 38.96
CA LYS A 316 54.03 2.42 38.10
C LYS A 316 52.50 2.40 37.90
N GLU A 317 51.72 2.58 38.97
CA GLU A 317 50.26 2.72 38.88
C GLU A 317 49.85 3.96 38.08
N LEU A 318 50.53 5.09 38.27
CA LEU A 318 50.32 6.31 37.50
C LEU A 318 50.56 6.08 36.00
N GLY A 319 51.59 5.29 35.65
CA GLY A 319 51.89 4.87 34.28
C GLY A 319 50.75 4.06 33.66
N VAL A 320 50.21 3.09 34.39
CA VAL A 320 49.05 2.28 33.96
C VAL A 320 47.81 3.16 33.77
N CYS A 321 47.55 4.09 34.70
CA CYS A 321 46.44 5.04 34.58
C CYS A 321 46.58 5.95 33.36
N LYS A 322 47.78 6.47 33.07
CA LYS A 322 48.06 7.26 31.86
C LYS A 322 47.85 6.44 30.57
N GLY A 323 48.20 5.16 30.57
CA GLY A 323 47.95 4.24 29.45
C GLY A 323 46.46 4.09 29.17
N LYS A 324 45.67 3.77 30.20
CA LYS A 324 44.20 3.68 30.11
C LYS A 324 43.57 4.99 29.65
N LEU A 325 44.10 6.13 30.11
CA LEU A 325 43.59 7.45 29.73
C LEU A 325 43.80 7.76 28.23
N LYS A 326 44.93 7.32 27.66
CA LYS A 326 45.16 7.40 26.20
C LYS A 326 44.22 6.49 25.42
N GLU A 327 44.02 5.25 25.87
CA GLU A 327 43.05 4.34 25.25
C GLU A 327 41.64 4.92 25.25
N PHE A 328 41.19 5.45 26.40
CA PHE A 328 39.90 6.14 26.50
C PHE A 328 39.80 7.37 25.59
N SER A 329 40.88 8.14 25.42
CA SER A 329 40.91 9.25 24.46
C SER A 329 40.65 8.77 23.03
N THR A 330 41.36 7.73 22.58
CA THR A 330 41.16 7.16 21.23
C THR A 330 39.77 6.58 21.03
N ILE A 331 39.21 5.92 22.05
CA ILE A 331 37.83 5.40 22.00
C ILE A 331 36.83 6.56 21.90
N ASN A 332 37.04 7.62 22.67
CA ASN A 332 36.17 8.79 22.66
C ASN A 332 36.21 9.53 21.31
N ASP A 333 37.38 9.62 20.67
CA ASP A 333 37.53 10.22 19.34
C ASP A 333 36.80 9.38 18.27
N ASN A 334 36.90 8.05 18.35
CA ASN A 334 36.16 7.14 17.46
C ASN A 334 34.64 7.25 17.65
N LEU A 335 34.16 7.26 18.89
CA LEU A 335 32.75 7.47 19.20
C LEU A 335 32.25 8.83 18.69
N THR A 336 33.08 9.87 18.82
CA THR A 336 32.76 11.22 18.32
C THR A 336 32.61 11.24 16.79
N ASN A 337 33.46 10.50 16.07
CA ASN A 337 33.37 10.37 14.62
C ASN A 337 32.16 9.54 14.18
N GLN A 338 31.86 8.44 14.87
CA GLN A 338 30.65 7.66 14.63
C GLN A 338 29.39 8.51 14.86
N MET A 339 29.32 9.27 15.95
CA MET A 339 28.22 10.21 16.22
C MET A 339 28.05 11.25 15.11
N LYS A 340 29.15 11.79 14.56
CA LYS A 340 29.08 12.72 13.42
C LYS A 340 28.53 12.06 12.16
N SER A 341 28.92 10.81 11.87
CA SER A 341 28.41 10.06 10.71
C SER A 341 26.91 9.76 10.83
N GLN A 342 26.47 9.25 11.98
CA GLN A 342 25.06 8.97 12.25
C GLN A 342 24.21 10.25 12.24
N LYS A 343 24.76 11.39 12.67
CA LYS A 343 24.06 12.67 12.62
C LYS A 343 23.79 13.15 11.18
N ARG A 344 24.72 12.91 10.24
CA ARG A 344 24.52 13.20 8.81
C ARG A 344 23.45 12.29 8.21
N GLU A 345 23.53 11.00 8.52
CA GLU A 345 22.57 10.01 8.05
C GLU A 345 21.14 10.30 8.53
N LYS A 346 21.01 10.75 9.79
CA LYS A 346 19.74 11.25 10.33
C LYS A 346 19.21 12.46 9.54
N GLN A 347 20.06 13.43 9.19
CA GLN A 347 19.64 14.60 8.40
C GLN A 347 19.15 14.20 6.99
N ASP A 348 19.82 13.25 6.34
CA ASP A 348 19.40 12.74 5.03
C ASP A 348 18.04 12.01 5.12
N LEU A 349 17.83 11.24 6.19
CA LEU A 349 16.54 10.58 6.44
C LEU A 349 15.43 11.59 6.74
N GLU A 350 15.70 12.64 7.53
CA GLU A 350 14.75 13.72 7.79
C GLU A 350 14.33 14.42 6.48
N GLN A 351 15.28 14.69 5.58
CA GLN A 351 14.97 15.28 4.27
C GLN A 351 14.13 14.33 3.39
N LYS A 352 14.43 13.03 3.39
CA LYS A 352 13.62 12.02 2.68
C LYS A 352 12.20 11.93 3.23
N ILE A 353 12.04 11.94 4.55
CA ILE A 353 10.73 11.93 5.20
C ILE A 353 9.93 13.17 4.80
N GLN A 354 10.56 14.35 4.78
CA GLN A 354 9.90 15.59 4.38
C GLN A 354 9.39 15.51 2.94
N ASN A 355 10.22 15.03 2.01
CA ASN A 355 9.82 14.86 0.60
C ASN A 355 8.64 13.89 0.44
N LEU A 356 8.67 12.75 1.15
CA LEU A 356 7.58 11.77 1.18
C LEU A 356 6.28 12.37 1.73
N ASN A 357 6.38 13.24 2.75
CA ASN A 357 5.23 13.89 3.35
C ASN A 357 4.58 14.89 2.37
N ASP A 358 5.39 15.61 1.61
CA ASP A 358 4.90 16.52 0.56
C ASP A 358 4.21 15.76 -0.58
N GLU A 359 4.73 14.60 -0.98
CA GLU A 359 4.05 13.71 -1.92
C GLU A 359 2.74 13.17 -1.37
N PHE A 360 2.71 12.76 -0.10
CA PHE A 360 1.49 12.31 0.56
C PHE A 360 0.39 13.39 0.56
N ILE A 361 0.74 14.65 0.82
CA ILE A 361 -0.19 15.78 0.77
C ILE A 361 -0.75 15.95 -0.67
N LYS A 362 0.09 15.82 -1.70
CA LYS A 362 -0.36 15.90 -3.10
C LYS A 362 -1.36 14.79 -3.43
N VAL A 363 -1.05 13.55 -3.05
CA VAL A 363 -1.94 12.39 -3.25
C VAL A 363 -3.27 12.58 -2.50
N LYS A 364 -3.22 13.05 -1.25
CA LYS A 364 -4.42 13.34 -0.46
C LYS A 364 -5.31 14.39 -1.13
N ASN A 365 -4.73 15.44 -1.69
CA ASN A 365 -5.47 16.47 -2.42
C ASN A 365 -6.11 15.94 -3.71
N ILE A 366 -5.43 15.05 -4.44
CA ILE A 366 -5.98 14.38 -5.63
C ILE A 366 -7.16 13.49 -5.21
N ASN A 367 -7.02 12.71 -4.14
CA ASN A 367 -8.08 11.83 -3.66
C ASN A 367 -9.34 12.61 -3.28
N ASN A 368 -9.18 13.74 -2.58
CA ASN A 368 -10.30 14.62 -2.23
C ASN A 368 -11.00 15.21 -3.47
N LYS A 369 -10.30 15.46 -4.58
CA LYS A 369 -10.91 15.91 -5.83
C LYS A 369 -11.72 14.77 -6.47
N LEU A 370 -11.14 13.57 -6.55
CA LEU A 370 -11.81 12.38 -7.05
C LEU A 370 -13.09 12.06 -6.27
N ASP A 371 -13.07 12.22 -4.94
CA ASP A 371 -14.26 12.00 -4.11
C ASP A 371 -15.38 13.01 -4.42
N LYS A 372 -15.04 14.27 -4.72
CA LYS A 372 -16.02 15.27 -5.16
C LYS A 372 -16.62 14.94 -6.53
N GLU A 373 -15.78 14.60 -7.51
CA GLU A 373 -16.25 14.19 -8.84
C GLU A 373 -17.14 12.95 -8.76
N LYS A 374 -16.80 11.97 -7.91
CA LYS A 374 -17.61 10.78 -7.67
C LYS A 374 -18.98 11.12 -7.06
N LEU A 375 -19.04 12.12 -6.17
CA LEU A 375 -20.30 12.60 -5.59
C LEU A 375 -21.18 13.27 -6.65
N GLU A 376 -20.59 14.11 -7.50
CA GLU A 376 -21.29 14.78 -8.61
C GLU A 376 -21.85 13.77 -9.60
N LEU A 377 -21.04 12.79 -10.03
CA LEU A 377 -21.46 11.74 -10.95
C LEU A 377 -22.61 10.88 -10.36
N ASN A 378 -22.54 10.58 -9.05
CA ASN A 378 -23.61 9.86 -8.37
C ASN A 378 -24.93 10.67 -8.35
N ASN A 379 -24.86 11.98 -8.18
CA ASN A 379 -26.04 12.84 -8.23
C ASN A 379 -26.64 12.88 -9.64
N GLU A 380 -25.82 12.95 -10.69
CA GLU A 380 -26.28 12.87 -12.08
C GLU A 380 -26.95 11.52 -12.38
N ILE A 381 -26.34 10.40 -11.96
CA ILE A 381 -26.93 9.07 -12.11
C ILE A 381 -28.29 9.01 -11.42
N LYS A 382 -28.43 9.62 -10.24
CA LYS A 382 -29.71 9.65 -9.51
C LYS A 382 -30.77 10.45 -10.26
N SER A 383 -30.40 11.61 -10.84
CA SER A 383 -31.29 12.41 -11.70
C SER A 383 -31.72 11.62 -12.94
N MET A 384 -30.77 11.00 -13.64
CA MET A 384 -31.02 10.16 -14.82
C MET A 384 -31.94 8.98 -14.52
N LYS A 385 -31.74 8.28 -13.39
CA LYS A 385 -32.63 7.20 -12.96
C LYS A 385 -34.07 7.69 -12.74
N ASN A 386 -34.23 8.85 -12.11
CA ASN A 386 -35.55 9.42 -11.86
C ASN A 386 -36.25 9.82 -13.18
N ASN A 387 -35.51 10.42 -14.11
CA ASN A 387 -36.03 10.71 -15.45
C ASN A 387 -36.43 9.44 -16.20
N ASN A 388 -35.64 8.37 -16.11
CA ASN A 388 -35.95 7.11 -16.74
C ASN A 388 -37.22 6.47 -16.13
N TYR A 389 -37.38 6.53 -14.81
CA TYR A 389 -38.61 6.09 -14.14
C TYR A 389 -39.84 6.85 -14.64
N ASN A 390 -39.74 8.18 -14.79
CA ASN A 390 -40.82 9.01 -15.33
C ASN A 390 -41.14 8.66 -16.79
N LEU A 391 -40.13 8.41 -17.62
CA LEU A 391 -40.31 7.99 -19.02
C LEU A 391 -40.99 6.62 -19.13
N ILE A 392 -40.60 5.66 -18.28
CA ILE A 392 -41.23 4.34 -18.22
C ILE A 392 -42.71 4.46 -17.85
N ASN A 393 -43.04 5.26 -16.84
CA ASN A 393 -44.44 5.49 -16.46
C ASN A 393 -45.25 6.10 -17.61
N LYS A 394 -44.69 7.11 -18.29
CA LYS A 394 -45.33 7.73 -19.46
C LYS A 394 -45.49 6.74 -20.63
N HIS A 395 -44.52 5.86 -20.83
CA HIS A 395 -44.63 4.81 -21.84
C HIS A 395 -45.77 3.83 -21.51
N ASN A 396 -45.89 3.43 -20.25
CA ASN A 396 -46.95 2.52 -19.80
C ASN A 396 -48.34 3.15 -19.97
N THR A 397 -48.53 4.42 -19.58
CA THR A 397 -49.80 5.12 -19.80
C THR A 397 -50.15 5.25 -21.28
N ASN A 398 -49.14 5.53 -22.12
CA ASN A 398 -49.34 5.60 -23.57
C ASN A 398 -49.72 4.24 -24.15
N LYS A 399 -49.10 3.15 -23.67
CA LYS A 399 -49.42 1.77 -24.08
C LYS A 399 -50.85 1.38 -23.71
N GLU A 400 -51.30 1.72 -22.51
CA GLU A 400 -52.69 1.51 -22.09
C GLU A 400 -53.67 2.28 -22.98
N THR A 401 -53.36 3.55 -23.27
CA THR A 401 -54.17 4.39 -24.17
C THR A 401 -54.24 3.78 -25.58
N LEU A 402 -53.12 3.29 -26.10
CA LEU A 402 -53.04 2.61 -27.38
C LEU A 402 -53.91 1.35 -27.41
N ASN A 403 -53.88 0.55 -26.34
CA ASN A 403 -54.70 -0.65 -26.22
C ASN A 403 -56.20 -0.32 -26.21
N ILE A 404 -56.60 0.74 -25.51
CA ILE A 404 -58.00 1.22 -25.51
C ILE A 404 -58.41 1.63 -26.92
N LYS A 405 -57.60 2.46 -27.59
CA LYS A 405 -57.86 2.89 -28.97
C LYS A 405 -57.92 1.72 -29.95
N HIS A 406 -57.08 0.70 -29.76
CA HIS A 406 -57.11 -0.50 -30.58
C HIS A 406 -58.42 -1.29 -30.41
N LYS A 407 -58.92 -1.43 -29.16
CA LYS A 407 -60.24 -2.03 -28.90
C LYS A 407 -61.38 -1.25 -29.56
N GLU A 408 -61.36 0.09 -29.46
CA GLU A 408 -62.34 0.95 -30.14
C GLU A 408 -62.31 0.75 -31.67
N ILE A 409 -61.12 0.63 -32.27
CA ILE A 409 -60.98 0.37 -33.71
C ILE A 409 -61.55 -1.00 -34.09
N GLU A 410 -61.28 -2.05 -33.32
CA GLU A 410 -61.81 -3.38 -33.59
C GLU A 410 -63.35 -3.43 -33.47
N GLU A 411 -63.92 -2.73 -32.50
CA GLU A 411 -65.38 -2.59 -32.37
C GLU A 411 -65.98 -1.83 -33.57
N LEU A 412 -65.35 -0.75 -34.01
CA LEU A 412 -65.77 -0.01 -35.21
C LEU A 412 -65.65 -0.85 -36.48
N LYS A 413 -64.60 -1.68 -36.62
CA LYS A 413 -64.47 -2.61 -37.76
C LYS A 413 -65.60 -3.63 -37.77
N GLY A 414 -65.91 -4.26 -36.63
CA GLY A 414 -67.03 -5.21 -36.54
C GLY A 414 -68.37 -4.56 -36.90
N ASN A 415 -68.59 -3.32 -36.46
CA ASN A 415 -69.77 -2.54 -36.83
C ASN A 415 -69.82 -2.22 -38.34
N LEU A 416 -68.68 -1.91 -38.96
CA LEU A 416 -68.58 -1.68 -40.40
C LEU A 416 -68.90 -2.95 -41.18
N GLU A 417 -68.32 -4.09 -40.78
CA GLU A 417 -68.56 -5.40 -41.42
C GLU A 417 -70.06 -5.79 -41.35
N ASN A 418 -70.71 -5.53 -40.22
CA ASN A 418 -72.16 -5.74 -40.09
C ASN A 418 -72.95 -4.83 -41.03
N LYS A 419 -72.58 -3.55 -41.15
CA LYS A 419 -73.23 -2.63 -42.10
C LYS A 419 -72.99 -3.05 -43.56
N GLU A 420 -71.81 -3.56 -43.89
CA GLU A 420 -71.51 -4.10 -45.22
C GLU A 420 -72.38 -5.31 -45.56
N LYS A 421 -72.56 -6.24 -44.61
CA LYS A 421 -73.49 -7.38 -44.76
C LYS A 421 -74.92 -6.91 -45.03
N SER A 422 -75.43 -5.97 -44.24
CA SER A 422 -76.76 -5.39 -44.47
C SER A 422 -76.87 -4.67 -45.82
N LEU A 423 -75.80 -4.04 -46.30
CA LEU A 423 -75.78 -3.37 -47.59
C LEU A 423 -75.83 -4.36 -48.76
N VAL A 424 -75.16 -5.51 -48.62
CA VAL A 424 -75.26 -6.62 -49.59
C VAL A 424 -76.68 -7.19 -49.63
N GLU A 425 -77.32 -7.40 -48.47
CA GLU A 425 -78.72 -7.85 -48.41
C GLU A 425 -79.68 -6.86 -49.08
N LEU A 426 -79.50 -5.56 -48.83
CA LEU A 426 -80.27 -4.50 -49.48
C LEU A 426 -80.03 -4.47 -51.00
N LYS A 427 -78.79 -4.65 -51.46
CA LYS A 427 -78.46 -4.74 -52.89
C LYS A 427 -79.17 -5.92 -53.56
N ASN A 428 -79.13 -7.10 -52.95
CA ASN A 428 -79.81 -8.29 -53.47
C ASN A 428 -81.33 -8.05 -53.55
N LYS A 429 -81.92 -7.41 -52.54
CA LYS A 429 -83.35 -7.08 -52.52
C LYS A 429 -83.75 -6.06 -53.60
N ILE A 430 -82.89 -5.08 -53.86
CA ILE A 430 -83.06 -4.14 -54.99
C ILE A 430 -83.00 -4.89 -56.32
N GLU A 431 -82.07 -5.83 -56.48
CA GLU A 431 -81.96 -6.63 -57.70
C GLU A 431 -83.22 -7.46 -57.95
N ASP A 432 -83.75 -8.12 -56.92
CA ASP A 432 -85.01 -8.88 -57.01
C ASP A 432 -86.20 -7.99 -57.36
N LEU A 433 -86.34 -6.83 -56.71
CA LEU A 433 -87.39 -5.85 -57.05
C LEU A 433 -87.24 -5.34 -58.49
N THR A 434 -86.01 -5.20 -58.98
CA THR A 434 -85.75 -4.78 -60.36
C THR A 434 -86.17 -5.86 -61.35
N LYS A 435 -85.89 -7.13 -61.07
CA LYS A 435 -86.39 -8.28 -61.86
C LYS A 435 -87.92 -8.38 -61.82
N GLN A 436 -88.54 -8.17 -60.67
CA GLN A 436 -90.00 -8.13 -60.58
C GLN A 436 -90.60 -6.99 -61.42
N ARG A 437 -89.98 -5.80 -61.37
CA ARG A 437 -90.39 -4.65 -62.18
C ARG A 437 -90.26 -4.93 -63.68
N SER A 438 -89.17 -5.55 -64.14
CA SER A 438 -89.02 -5.92 -65.56
C SER A 438 -90.08 -6.92 -66.01
N ASN A 439 -90.36 -7.94 -65.20
CA ASN A 439 -91.39 -8.94 -65.49
C ASN A 439 -92.79 -8.31 -65.55
N LEU A 440 -93.11 -7.37 -64.65
CA LEU A 440 -94.36 -6.62 -64.68
C LEU A 440 -94.46 -5.70 -65.92
N LEU A 441 -93.34 -5.09 -66.33
CA LEU A 441 -93.29 -4.26 -67.53
C LEU A 441 -93.56 -5.10 -68.79
N GLU A 442 -93.01 -6.30 -68.85
CA GLU A 442 -93.22 -7.25 -69.95
C GLU A 442 -94.68 -7.74 -70.00
N ARG A 443 -95.24 -8.10 -68.85
CA ARG A 443 -96.66 -8.46 -68.71
C ARG A 443 -97.59 -7.29 -69.07
N SER A 444 -97.20 -6.06 -68.73
CA SER A 444 -97.92 -4.84 -69.14
C SER A 444 -97.88 -4.65 -70.66
N LYS A 445 -96.71 -4.85 -71.30
CA LYS A 445 -96.58 -4.80 -72.77
C LYS A 445 -97.46 -5.86 -73.45
N GLU A 446 -97.50 -7.09 -72.94
CA GLU A 446 -98.38 -8.14 -73.45
C GLU A 446 -99.87 -7.78 -73.32
N ILE A 447 -100.30 -7.29 -72.14
CA ILE A 447 -101.67 -6.84 -71.92
C ILE A 447 -102.03 -5.71 -72.88
N ASN A 448 -101.12 -4.76 -73.09
CA ASN A 448 -101.34 -3.64 -74.00
C ASN A 448 -101.40 -4.11 -75.47
N GLY A 449 -100.61 -5.12 -75.84
CA GLY A 449 -100.71 -5.81 -77.12
C GLY A 449 -102.08 -6.48 -77.32
N LYS A 450 -102.55 -7.22 -76.32
CA LYS A 450 -103.89 -7.83 -76.30
C LYS A 450 -105.00 -6.78 -76.37
N PHE A 451 -104.86 -5.66 -75.65
CA PHE A 451 -105.81 -4.56 -75.70
C PHE A 451 -105.87 -3.92 -77.09
N ARG A 452 -104.73 -3.69 -77.75
CA ARG A 452 -104.68 -3.22 -79.14
C ARG A 452 -105.37 -4.18 -80.10
N SER A 453 -105.12 -5.49 -80.00
CA SER A 453 -105.79 -6.47 -80.85
C SER A 453 -107.31 -6.48 -80.63
N SER A 454 -107.77 -6.39 -79.38
CA SER A 454 -109.19 -6.28 -79.07
C SER A 454 -109.80 -4.98 -79.58
N LYS A 455 -109.07 -3.86 -79.49
CA LYS A 455 -109.50 -2.57 -80.06
C LYS A 455 -109.67 -2.65 -81.57
N TYR A 456 -108.75 -3.29 -82.30
CA TYR A 456 -108.90 -3.52 -83.74
C TYR A 456 -110.10 -4.43 -84.06
N LYS A 457 -110.33 -5.47 -83.24
CA LYS A 457 -111.50 -6.35 -83.38
C LYS A 457 -112.82 -5.59 -83.19
N VAL A 458 -112.87 -4.66 -82.24
CA VAL A 458 -114.02 -3.79 -82.00
C VAL A 458 -114.24 -2.83 -83.16
N LEU A 459 -113.17 -2.23 -83.70
CA LEU A 459 -113.24 -1.39 -84.90
C LEU A 459 -113.80 -2.16 -86.10
N GLU A 460 -113.35 -3.40 -86.31
CA GLU A 460 -113.83 -4.28 -87.38
C GLU A 460 -115.31 -4.65 -87.21
N LEU A 461 -115.76 -4.87 -85.96
CA LEU A 461 -117.17 -5.07 -85.63
C LEU A 461 -118.00 -3.79 -85.80
N GLN A 462 -117.44 -2.63 -85.47
CA GLN A 462 -118.07 -1.33 -85.71
C GLN A 462 -118.24 -1.06 -87.20
N GLU A 463 -117.23 -1.37 -88.02
CA GLU A 463 -117.31 -1.26 -89.47
C GLU A 463 -118.39 -2.19 -90.05
N LYS A 464 -118.47 -3.44 -89.56
CA LYS A 464 -119.55 -4.36 -89.91
C LYS A 464 -120.92 -3.85 -89.48
N PHE A 465 -121.03 -3.27 -88.28
CA PHE A 465 -122.26 -2.67 -87.79
C PHE A 465 -122.66 -1.45 -88.62
N MET A 466 -121.71 -0.60 -89.02
CA MET A 466 -121.95 0.56 -89.87
C MET A 466 -122.39 0.16 -91.27
N ASN A 467 -121.80 -0.91 -91.82
CA ASN A 467 -122.25 -1.51 -93.09
C ASN A 467 -123.67 -2.08 -92.99
N LEU A 468 -124.01 -2.73 -91.87
CA LEU A 468 -125.39 -3.18 -91.59
C LEU A 468 -126.36 -2.01 -91.42
N GLU A 469 -125.96 -0.91 -90.77
CA GLU A 469 -126.78 0.31 -90.68
C GLU A 469 -126.99 0.97 -92.06
N ILE A 470 -125.98 0.96 -92.93
CA ILE A 470 -126.10 1.41 -94.32
C ILE A 470 -127.05 0.49 -95.10
N GLU A 471 -127.00 -0.82 -94.86
CA GLU A 471 -127.88 -1.81 -95.48
C GLU A 471 -129.33 -1.66 -95.00
N ILE A 472 -129.55 -1.44 -93.70
CA ILE A 472 -130.86 -1.10 -93.12
C ILE A 472 -131.38 0.24 -93.68
N ALA A 473 -130.51 1.24 -93.87
CA ALA A 473 -130.88 2.52 -94.46
C ALA A 473 -131.25 2.37 -95.96
N LYS A 474 -130.60 1.47 -96.70
CA LYS A 474 -130.99 1.09 -98.07
C LYS A 474 -132.34 0.38 -98.09
N LEU A 475 -132.58 -0.56 -97.17
CA LEU A 475 -133.86 -1.26 -97.02
C LEU A 475 -135.01 -0.31 -96.64
N LYS A 476 -134.79 0.66 -95.74
CA LYS A 476 -135.77 1.72 -95.43
C LYS A 476 -136.03 2.67 -96.60
N LYS A 477 -135.11 2.80 -97.55
CA LYS A 477 -135.27 3.57 -98.81
C LYS A 477 -135.99 2.76 -99.91
N GLN A 478 -136.00 1.43 -99.82
CA GLN A 478 -136.76 0.55 -100.72
C GLN A 478 -138.19 0.26 -100.21
N ASP A 479 -138.42 0.29 -98.90
CA ASP A 479 -139.76 0.11 -98.29
C ASP A 479 -140.60 1.39 -98.18
N SER A 480 -140.12 2.54 -98.66
CA SER A 480 -140.87 3.81 -98.72
C SER A 480 -141.67 4.02 -100.03
N VAL A 481 -141.83 2.97 -100.86
CA VAL A 481 -142.62 3.01 -102.11
C VAL A 481 -143.77 1.98 -102.17
N ASN A 482 -143.98 1.06 -101.22
CA ASN A 482 -145.14 0.15 -101.27
C ASN A 482 -145.85 -0.12 -99.91
N SER A 483 -147.09 0.40 -99.84
CA SER A 483 -148.29 -0.08 -99.11
C SER A 483 -148.36 -0.12 -97.56
N ILE A 484 -148.96 0.94 -97.00
CA ILE A 484 -150.27 0.95 -96.30
C ILE A 484 -150.69 -0.33 -95.52
N ASN A 485 -150.62 -0.31 -94.18
CA ASN A 485 -151.73 -0.42 -93.20
C ASN A 485 -151.28 -0.89 -91.79
N LYS A 486 -151.68 -0.11 -90.76
CA LYS A 486 -152.09 -0.42 -89.35
C LYS A 486 -151.28 -1.47 -88.54
N SER A 487 -150.95 -1.34 -87.25
CA SER A 487 -151.49 -0.61 -86.09
C SER A 487 -150.57 -0.91 -84.87
N LYS A 488 -150.09 0.09 -84.11
CA LYS A 488 -150.47 0.49 -82.73
C LYS A 488 -150.20 -0.49 -81.55
N GLN A 489 -149.64 0.12 -80.47
CA GLN A 489 -149.79 -0.16 -79.01
C GLN A 489 -148.99 -1.32 -78.38
N LYS A 490 -148.52 -1.30 -77.12
CA LYS A 490 -148.21 -0.32 -76.04
C LYS A 490 -147.83 -1.15 -74.80
N LEU A 491 -147.00 -0.60 -73.88
CA LEU A 491 -146.93 -0.87 -72.41
C LEU A 491 -146.42 -2.27 -71.96
N ALA A 492 -145.74 -2.53 -70.82
CA ALA A 492 -145.06 -1.78 -69.76
C ALA A 492 -144.32 -2.83 -68.84
N PRO A 493 -144.00 -2.61 -67.55
CA PRO A 493 -142.63 -2.65 -67.01
C PRO A 493 -142.39 -3.76 -65.96
N LEU A 494 -141.19 -3.87 -65.35
CA LEU A 494 -141.00 -3.96 -63.88
C LEU A 494 -139.52 -4.07 -63.47
N ALA A 495 -139.23 -3.48 -62.31
CA ALA A 495 -137.98 -3.50 -61.58
C ALA A 495 -137.77 -4.78 -60.74
N LYS A 496 -136.51 -5.11 -60.37
CA LYS A 496 -136.03 -5.30 -58.98
C LYS A 496 -134.65 -5.98 -58.83
N LYS A 497 -133.81 -5.33 -58.01
CA LYS A 497 -133.03 -5.80 -56.82
C LYS A 497 -131.92 -6.87 -56.88
N LYS A 498 -130.85 -6.48 -56.15
CA LYS A 498 -129.90 -7.24 -55.28
C LYS A 498 -128.84 -8.07 -56.02
N LYS A 499 -127.57 -8.13 -55.59
CA LYS A 499 -126.92 -7.79 -54.32
C LYS A 499 -125.46 -7.40 -54.59
#